data_AF-A0A534TSU9-F1
#
_entry.id   AF-A0A534TSU9-F1
#
_cell.length_a   1.000
_cell.length_b   1.000
_cell.length_c   1.000
_cell.angle_alpha   90.00
_cell.angle_beta   90.00
_cell.angle_gamma   90.00
#
_symmetry.space_group_name_H-M   'P 1'
#
loop_
_entity.id
_entity.type
_entity.pdbx_description
1 polymer ?
#
loop_
_entity_poly.entity_id
_entity_poly.type
_entity_poly.pdbx_seq_one_letter_code
_entity_poly.pdbx_strand_id
1 'polypeptide(L)'
;MNRNMVLAEWSRAREALRAADTLTRNRCYADGISRAYYAMLHAAKAALHIHDVTAESHAAVRRMFGLHLLRPGEIEPELSAYFGGKPR
;
A
#
# COMPACT_ATOMS: atom_id res chain seq x y z
N MET A 1 -18.60 -1.59 -1.84
CA MET A 1 -17.44 -1.46 -0.93
C MET A 1 -17.56 -2.47 0.20
N ASN A 2 -16.59 -3.37 0.37
CA ASN A 2 -16.54 -4.24 1.56
C ASN A 2 -15.85 -3.53 2.73
N ARG A 3 -16.64 -2.83 3.56
CA ARG A 3 -16.15 -2.00 4.68
C ARG A 3 -15.26 -2.77 5.67
N ASN A 4 -15.55 -4.04 5.92
CA ASN A 4 -14.77 -4.87 6.83
C ASN A 4 -13.36 -5.10 6.28
N MET A 5 -13.24 -5.38 4.98
CA MET A 5 -11.95 -5.56 4.31
C MET A 5 -11.14 -4.26 4.28
N VAL A 6 -11.79 -3.12 4.01
CA VAL A 6 -11.14 -1.80 4.06
C VAL A 6 -10.54 -1.54 5.45
N LEU A 7 -11.33 -1.71 6.52
CA LEU A 7 -10.87 -1.46 7.88
C LEU A 7 -9.79 -2.44 8.33
N ALA A 8 -9.89 -3.72 7.94
CA ALA A 8 -8.90 -4.73 8.27
C ALA A 8 -7.53 -4.43 7.61
N GLU A 9 -7.52 -4.13 6.31
CA GLU A 9 -6.29 -3.78 5.59
C GLU A 9 -5.71 -2.44 6.08
N TRP A 10 -6.56 -1.45 6.37
CA TRP A 10 -6.12 -0.18 6.94
C TRP A 10 -5.48 -0.35 8.33
N SER A 11 -6.04 -1.21 9.18
CA SER A 11 -5.46 -1.53 10.48
C SER A 11 -4.06 -2.15 10.34
N ARG A 12 -3.91 -3.13 9.43
CA ARG A 12 -2.62 -3.77 9.12
C ARG A 12 -1.60 -2.75 8.59
N ALA A 13 -2.03 -1.84 7.73
CA ALA A 13 -1.17 -0.77 7.21
C ALA A 13 -0.61 0.10 8.36
N ARG A 14 -1.49 0.53 9.28
CA ARG A 14 -1.10 1.35 10.44
C ARG A 14 -0.16 0.60 11.40
N GLU A 15 -0.39 -0.69 11.61
CA GLU A 15 0.47 -1.51 12.47
C GLU A 15 1.86 -1.71 11.86
N ALA A 16 1.92 -2.03 10.56
CA ALA A 16 3.18 -2.16 9.83
C ALA A 16 3.96 -0.84 9.82
N LEU A 17 3.28 0.31 9.68
CA LEU A 17 3.92 1.62 9.73
C LEU A 17 4.51 1.92 11.13
N ARG A 18 3.77 1.62 12.20
CA ARG A 18 4.29 1.75 13.58
C ARG A 18 5.52 0.87 13.81
N ALA A 19 5.50 -0.36 13.30
CA ALA A 19 6.64 -1.26 13.37
C ALA A 19 7.84 -0.71 12.58
N ALA A 20 7.61 -0.18 11.37
CA ALA A 20 8.64 0.41 10.53
C ALA A 20 9.33 1.60 11.22
N ASP A 21 8.56 2.51 11.82
CA ASP A 21 9.06 3.64 12.60
C ASP A 21 9.89 3.17 13.81
N THR A 22 9.39 2.16 14.55
CA THR A 22 10.10 1.58 15.70
C THR A 22 11.44 0.97 15.29
N LEU A 23 11.46 0.19 14.21
CA LEU A 23 12.67 -0.46 13.69
C LEU A 23 13.67 0.59 13.20
N THR A 24 13.19 1.62 12.52
CA THR A 24 14.03 2.72 12.03
C THR A 24 14.69 3.49 13.18
N ARG A 25 13.93 3.81 14.23
CA ARG A 25 14.47 4.47 15.45
C ARG A 25 15.53 3.63 16.16
N ASN A 26 15.40 2.30 16.10
CA ASN A 26 16.38 1.36 16.65
C ASN A 26 17.52 1.00 15.68
N ARG A 27 17.63 1.69 14.55
CA ARG A 27 18.65 1.46 13.50
C ARG A 27 18.58 0.08 12.83
N CYS A 28 17.47 -0.63 12.97
CA CYS A 28 17.16 -1.89 12.28
C CYS A 28 16.62 -1.60 10.87
N TYR A 29 17.43 -0.99 10.01
CA TYR A 29 16.94 -0.40 8.76
C TYR A 29 16.38 -1.40 7.75
N ALA A 30 17.02 -2.57 7.58
CA ALA A 30 16.55 -3.58 6.63
C ALA A 30 15.12 -4.07 6.97
N ASP A 31 14.87 -4.32 8.25
CA ASP A 31 13.54 -4.70 8.74
C ASP A 31 12.55 -3.53 8.67
N GLY A 32 13.01 -2.31 8.98
CA GLY A 32 12.22 -1.09 8.88
C GLY A 32 11.71 -0.85 7.45
N ILE A 33 12.58 -0.97 6.45
CA ILE A 33 12.24 -0.87 5.02
C ILE A 33 11.21 -1.94 4.64
N SER A 34 11.44 -3.18 5.06
CA SER A 34 10.51 -4.29 4.80
C SER A 34 9.12 -3.99 5.37
N ARG A 35 9.04 -3.49 6.61
CA ARG A 35 7.76 -3.11 7.24
C ARG A 35 7.10 -1.91 6.58
N ALA A 36 7.88 -0.92 6.14
CA ALA A 36 7.35 0.23 5.40
C ALA A 36 6.73 -0.20 4.06
N TYR A 37 7.37 -1.12 3.33
CA TYR A 37 6.81 -1.70 2.10
C TYR A 37 5.47 -2.39 2.35
N TYR A 38 5.37 -3.21 3.39
CA TYR A 38 4.11 -3.87 3.74
C TYR A 38 3.03 -2.88 4.20
N ALA A 39 3.40 -1.80 4.89
CA ALA A 39 2.46 -0.74 5.25
C ALA A 39 1.82 -0.11 4.01
N MET A 40 2.64 0.25 3.01
CA MET A 40 2.15 0.78 1.73
C MET A 40 1.27 -0.24 1.00
N LEU A 41 1.67 -1.51 0.96
CA LEU A 41 0.91 -2.57 0.29
C LEU A 41 -0.48 -2.76 0.90
N HIS A 42 -0.58 -2.80 2.23
CA HIS A 42 -1.86 -2.90 2.93
C HIS A 42 -2.73 -1.65 2.71
N ALA A 43 -2.13 -0.45 2.70
CA ALA A 43 -2.86 0.77 2.38
C ALA A 43 -3.42 0.75 0.95
N ALA A 44 -2.63 0.29 -0.03
CA ALA A 44 -3.08 0.11 -1.41
C ALA A 44 -4.22 -0.91 -1.53
N LYS A 45 -4.16 -2.03 -0.80
CA LYS A 45 -5.26 -3.00 -0.73
C LYS A 45 -6.53 -2.39 -0.15
N ALA A 46 -6.41 -1.62 0.94
CA ALA A 46 -7.54 -0.92 1.53
C ALA A 46 -8.18 0.05 0.53
N ALA A 47 -7.37 0.83 -0.19
CA ALA A 47 -7.85 1.74 -1.24
C ALA A 47 -8.59 0.98 -2.36
N LEU A 48 -8.04 -0.13 -2.86
CA LEU A 48 -8.71 -0.96 -3.87
C LEU A 48 -10.07 -1.49 -3.40
N HIS A 49 -10.20 -1.87 -2.12
CA HIS A 49 -11.47 -2.31 -1.56
C HIS A 49 -12.54 -1.20 -1.47
N ILE A 50 -12.14 0.08 -1.42
CA ILE A 50 -13.07 1.22 -1.53
C ILE A 50 -13.72 1.23 -2.92
N HIS A 51 -12.98 0.85 -3.96
CA HIS A 51 -13.44 0.74 -5.34
C HIS A 51 -13.99 -0.65 -5.72
N ASP A 52 -14.29 -1.51 -4.72
CA ASP A 52 -14.75 -2.90 -4.94
C ASP A 52 -13.79 -3.78 -5.77
N VAL A 53 -12.51 -3.43 -5.79
CA VAL A 53 -11.46 -4.20 -6.47
C VAL A 53 -10.75 -5.11 -5.46
N THR A 54 -10.62 -6.39 -5.79
CA THR A 54 -9.86 -7.37 -5.00
C THR A 54 -8.55 -7.72 -5.70
N ALA A 55 -7.49 -7.90 -4.91
CA ALA A 55 -6.18 -8.28 -5.41
C ALA A 55 -5.48 -9.23 -4.41
N GLU A 56 -5.20 -10.45 -4.87
CA GLU A 56 -4.71 -11.52 -4.00
C GLU A 56 -3.17 -11.57 -3.90
N SER A 57 -2.45 -11.08 -4.91
CA SER A 57 -0.99 -11.08 -4.95
C SER A 57 -0.38 -9.68 -4.93
N HIS A 58 0.88 -9.56 -4.51
CA HIS A 58 1.60 -8.27 -4.54
C HIS A 58 1.63 -7.64 -5.94
N ALA A 59 1.84 -8.47 -6.97
CA ALA A 59 1.82 -8.04 -8.36
C ALA A 59 0.43 -7.53 -8.78
N ALA A 60 -0.64 -8.22 -8.34
CA ALA A 60 -2.01 -7.80 -8.62
C ALA A 60 -2.33 -6.46 -7.93
N VAL A 61 -1.92 -6.26 -6.67
CA VAL A 61 -2.14 -4.99 -5.96
C VAL A 61 -1.48 -3.85 -6.71
N ARG A 62 -0.20 -3.98 -7.10
CA ARG A 62 0.51 -2.95 -7.88
C ARG A 62 -0.21 -2.62 -9.17
N ARG A 63 -0.61 -3.64 -9.94
CA ARG A 63 -1.30 -3.46 -11.23
C ARG A 63 -2.64 -2.75 -11.05
N MET A 64 -3.46 -3.21 -10.11
CA MET A 64 -4.78 -2.66 -9.88
C MET A 64 -4.72 -1.26 -9.28
N PHE A 65 -3.78 -1.00 -8.38
CA PHE A 65 -3.57 0.33 -7.82
C PHE A 65 -3.24 1.34 -8.94
N GLY A 66 -2.35 0.97 -9.87
CA GLY A 66 -2.06 1.81 -11.03
C GLY A 66 -3.26 2.00 -11.97
N LEU A 67 -4.08 0.98 -12.16
CA LEU A 67 -5.23 1.02 -13.05
C LEU A 67 -6.39 1.85 -12.48
N HIS A 68 -6.68 1.72 -11.19
CA HIS A 68 -7.89 2.25 -10.58
C HIS A 68 -7.68 3.54 -9.79
N LEU A 69 -6.45 3.84 -9.37
CA LEU A 69 -6.17 5.02 -8.55
C LEU A 69 -5.25 6.01 -9.28
N LEU A 70 -4.14 5.54 -9.85
CA LEU A 70 -3.18 6.42 -10.53
C LEU A 70 -3.69 6.90 -11.91
N ARG A 71 -4.10 5.97 -12.78
CA ARG A 71 -4.55 6.31 -14.15
C ARG A 71 -5.74 7.27 -14.20
N PRO A 72 -6.76 7.13 -13.34
CA PRO A 72 -7.89 8.07 -13.34
C PRO A 72 -7.57 9.41 -12.66
N GLY A 73 -6.43 9.52 -11.97
CA GLY A 73 -6.03 10.73 -11.25
C GLY A 73 -6.65 10.87 -9.85
N GLU A 74 -7.10 9.77 -9.25
CA GLU A 74 -7.64 9.76 -7.87
C GLU A 74 -6.55 10.03 -6.83
N ILE A 75 -5.30 9.77 -7.18
CA ILE A 75 -4.10 10.03 -6.36
C ILE A 75 -2.94 10.50 -7.24
N GLU A 76 -1.94 11.10 -6.61
CA GLU A 76 -0.78 11.70 -7.27
C GLU A 76 0.06 10.66 -8.04
N PRO A 77 0.41 10.91 -9.32
CA PRO A 77 1.12 9.95 -10.17
C PRO A 77 2.52 9.58 -9.64
N GLU A 78 3.15 10.45 -8.84
CA GLU A 78 4.44 10.23 -8.19
C GLU A 78 4.44 8.98 -7.31
N LEU A 79 3.27 8.60 -6.76
CA LEU A 79 3.12 7.38 -5.98
C LEU A 79 3.40 6.10 -6.79
N SER A 80 3.39 6.18 -8.13
CA SER A 80 3.78 5.05 -8.98
C SER A 80 5.22 4.61 -8.74
N ALA A 81 6.11 5.55 -8.42
CA ALA A 81 7.53 5.28 -8.22
C ALA A 81 7.77 4.36 -7.01
N TYR A 82 7.00 4.55 -5.93
CA TYR A 82 7.10 3.74 -4.71
C TYR A 82 6.57 2.31 -4.89
N PHE A 83 5.73 2.08 -5.91
CA PHE A 83 5.28 0.76 -6.35
C PHE A 83 6.07 0.25 -7.56
N GLY A 84 7.28 0.75 -7.82
CA GLY A 84 8.15 0.28 -8.89
C GLY A 84 7.57 0.45 -10.30
N GLY A 85 6.61 1.35 -10.48
CA GLY A 85 6.18 1.84 -11.78
C GLY A 85 7.08 2.98 -12.22
N LYS A 86 7.48 3.02 -13.49
CA LYS A 86 8.08 4.23 -14.05
C LYS A 86 7.01 5.32 -14.10
N PRO A 87 7.30 6.56 -13.66
CA PRO A 87 6.41 7.68 -13.93
C PRO A 87 6.22 7.78 -15.45
N ARG A 88 4.96 7.92 -15.88
CA ARG A 88 4.63 8.11 -17.30
C ARG A 88 4.62 9.59 -17.63
#